data_AF-A0A538APS5-F1
#
_entry.id   AF-A0A538APS5-F1
#
_cell.length_a   1.000
_cell.length_b   1.000
_cell.length_c   1.000
_cell.angle_alpha   90.00
_cell.angle_beta   90.00
_cell.angle_gamma   90.00
#
_symmetry.space_group_name_H-M   'P 1'
#
loop_
_entity.id
_entity.type
_entity.pdbx_description
1 polymer ?
#
loop_
_entity_poly.entity_id
_entity_poly.type
_entity_poly.pdbx_seq_one_letter_code
_entity_poly.pdbx_strand_id
1 'polypeptide(L)'
;MTSCVYGPLGAPPGSSTLIGSRDVSDSTVELRALLNGLPVVPEGQVFSCPFDNGSQIVLRFTYPDGRHVIVAINLTGCQFARNGLVKARTTVQAQAVLSRLFGVAWGPS
;
A
#
# COMPACT_ATOMS: atom_id res chain seq x y z
N MET A 1 1.31 11.85 -9.88
CA MET A 1 1.46 11.16 -8.58
C MET A 1 2.24 9.90 -8.84
N THR A 2 3.35 9.70 -8.15
CA THR A 2 4.19 8.51 -8.34
C THR A 2 3.84 7.43 -7.32
N SER A 3 3.80 6.20 -7.79
CA SER A 3 3.73 4.99 -6.97
C SER A 3 5.05 4.24 -7.05
N CYS A 4 5.46 3.66 -5.92
CA CYS A 4 6.65 2.83 -5.81
C CYS A 4 6.23 1.45 -5.28
N VAL A 5 6.69 0.37 -5.92
CA VAL A 5 6.45 -1.00 -5.48
C VAL A 5 7.76 -1.56 -4.96
N TYR A 6 7.72 -2.09 -3.74
CA TYR A 6 8.86 -2.67 -3.05
C TYR A 6 8.65 -4.17 -2.84
N GLY A 7 9.70 -4.95 -3.11
CA GLY A 7 9.73 -6.39 -2.87
C GLY A 7 9.96 -6.78 -1.41
N PRO A 8 10.13 -8.09 -1.13
CA PRO A 8 10.30 -8.60 0.23
C PRO A 8 11.51 -8.02 0.97
N LEU A 9 11.34 -7.81 2.28
CA LEU A 9 12.42 -7.50 3.22
C LEU A 9 13.23 -8.79 3.46
N GLY A 10 14.53 -8.76 3.14
CA GLY A 10 15.41 -9.94 3.22
C GLY A 10 16.24 -10.20 1.96
N ALA A 11 15.99 -9.45 0.89
CA ALA A 11 17.00 -9.23 -0.13
C ALA A 11 18.26 -8.57 0.54
N PRO A 12 19.48 -8.70 -0.03
CA PRO A 12 20.74 -8.28 0.62
C PRO A 12 20.67 -6.88 1.28
N PRO A 13 21.30 -6.66 2.45
CA PRO A 13 21.13 -5.44 3.24
C PRO A 13 21.32 -4.17 2.39
N GLY A 14 20.29 -3.31 2.39
CA GLY A 14 20.16 -2.15 1.48
C GLY A 14 19.08 -2.29 0.40
N SER A 15 18.36 -3.42 0.35
CA SER A 15 17.38 -3.73 -0.69
C SER A 15 15.93 -3.84 -0.19
N SER A 16 15.38 -2.72 0.27
CA SER A 16 14.01 -2.43 -0.15
C SER A 16 14.07 -2.19 -1.66
N THR A 17 14.16 -3.26 -2.46
CA THR A 17 14.36 -3.12 -3.91
C THR A 17 13.09 -2.52 -4.48
N LEU A 18 13.21 -1.31 -5.02
CA LEU A 18 12.18 -0.75 -5.87
C LEU A 18 12.08 -1.67 -7.09
N ILE A 19 11.03 -2.49 -7.15
CA ILE A 19 10.80 -3.44 -8.24
C ILE A 19 9.94 -2.83 -9.35
N GLY A 20 9.31 -1.69 -9.08
CA GLY A 20 8.55 -0.95 -10.07
C GLY A 20 8.19 0.44 -9.60
N SER A 21 8.06 1.36 -10.54
CA SER A 21 7.48 2.68 -10.32
C SER A 21 6.53 2.99 -11.46
N ARG A 22 5.41 3.64 -11.16
CA ARG A 22 4.43 4.09 -12.14
C ARG A 22 3.93 5.47 -11.79
N ASP A 23 3.83 6.34 -12.79
CA ASP A 23 3.00 7.53 -12.66
C ASP A 23 1.52 7.09 -12.76
N VAL A 24 0.76 7.49 -11.76
CA VAL A 24 -0.68 7.19 -11.62
C VAL A 24 -1.44 8.49 -11.41
N SER A 25 -0.97 9.60 -11.98
CA SER A 25 -1.62 10.90 -11.89
C SER A 25 -3.09 10.83 -12.31
N ASP A 26 -3.36 10.14 -13.42
CA ASP A 26 -4.70 10.01 -13.99
C ASP A 26 -5.65 9.19 -13.10
N SER A 27 -5.10 8.34 -12.23
CA SER A 27 -5.87 7.49 -11.31
C SER A 27 -5.99 8.08 -9.90
N THR A 28 -5.54 9.31 -9.66
CA THR A 28 -5.49 9.91 -8.31
C THR A 28 -6.86 9.98 -7.64
N VAL A 29 -7.92 10.30 -8.40
CA VAL A 29 -9.29 10.38 -7.87
C VAL A 29 -9.82 9.00 -7.48
N GLU A 30 -9.63 8.00 -8.35
CA GLU A 30 -10.00 6.60 -8.09
C GLU A 30 -9.26 6.05 -6.87
N LEU A 31 -7.94 6.25 -6.81
CA LEU A 31 -7.09 5.80 -5.70
C LEU A 31 -7.51 6.43 -4.38
N ARG A 32 -7.78 7.73 -4.35
CA ARG A 32 -8.23 8.41 -3.13
C ARG A 32 -9.57 7.86 -2.67
N ALA A 33 -10.53 7.70 -3.57
CA ALA A 33 -11.85 7.16 -3.25
C ALA A 33 -11.74 5.71 -2.72
N LEU A 34 -10.93 4.89 -3.37
CA LEU A 34 -10.69 3.50 -2.97
C LEU A 34 -10.10 3.41 -1.56
N LEU A 35 -9.03 4.17 -1.28
CA LEU A 35 -8.32 4.12 0.00
C LEU A 35 -9.17 4.68 1.15
N ASN A 36 -9.94 5.74 0.91
CA ASN A 36 -10.84 6.31 1.92
C ASN A 36 -12.05 5.40 2.22
N GLY A 37 -12.40 4.49 1.31
CA GLY A 37 -13.47 3.52 1.50
C GLY A 37 -13.05 2.24 2.21
N LEU A 38 -11.77 2.08 2.56
CA LEU A 38 -11.29 0.86 3.22
C LEU A 38 -11.82 0.75 4.66
N PRO A 39 -12.17 -0.47 5.12
CA PRO A 39 -12.57 -0.69 6.51
C PRO A 39 -11.40 -0.39 7.45
N VAL A 40 -11.58 0.64 8.29
CA VAL A 40 -10.61 1.05 9.30
C VAL A 40 -10.48 -0.04 10.36
N VAL A 41 -9.25 -0.37 10.70
CA VAL A 41 -8.92 -1.27 11.79
C VAL A 41 -8.94 -0.48 13.10
N PRO A 42 -9.74 -0.88 14.11
CA PRO A 42 -9.78 -0.21 15.40
C PRO A 42 -8.39 -0.10 16.05
N GLU A 43 -8.17 1.01 16.76
CA GLU A 43 -6.96 1.19 17.56
C GLU A 43 -6.88 0.15 18.69
N GLY A 44 -5.66 -0.18 19.12
CA GLY A 44 -5.41 -1.16 20.18
C GLY A 44 -5.56 -2.63 19.78
N GLN A 45 -6.11 -2.94 18.60
CA GLN A 45 -6.22 -4.31 18.14
C GLN A 45 -4.87 -4.86 17.65
N VAL A 46 -4.43 -5.95 18.27
CA VAL A 46 -3.21 -6.68 17.92
C VAL A 46 -3.52 -7.73 16.86
N PHE A 47 -2.69 -7.82 15.83
CA PHE A 47 -2.80 -8.81 14.76
C PHE A 47 -1.51 -9.61 14.66
N SER A 48 -1.65 -10.93 14.51
CA SER A 48 -0.56 -11.77 14.01
C SER A 48 -0.71 -11.82 12.49
N CYS A 49 0.30 -11.32 11.78
CA CYS A 49 0.35 -11.31 10.31
C CYS A 49 1.42 -12.30 9.84
N PRO A 50 1.18 -13.62 9.97
CA PRO A 50 2.14 -14.60 9.48
C PRO A 50 2.34 -14.40 7.97
N PHE A 51 3.54 -14.71 7.49
CA PHE A 51 3.92 -14.55 6.07
C PHE A 51 4.01 -13.11 5.54
N ASP A 52 3.86 -12.07 6.38
CA ASP A 52 4.23 -10.71 5.97
C ASP A 52 5.73 -10.67 5.71
N ASN A 53 6.09 -10.60 4.43
CA ASN A 53 7.46 -10.53 3.96
C ASN A 53 7.89 -9.08 3.71
N GLY A 54 7.07 -8.08 4.06
CA GLY A 54 7.37 -6.66 3.93
C GLY A 54 7.28 -6.10 2.52
N SER A 55 6.86 -6.90 1.52
CA SER A 55 6.53 -6.39 0.19
C SER A 55 5.38 -5.39 0.29
N GLN A 56 5.50 -4.24 -0.37
CA GLN A 56 4.52 -3.17 -0.23
C GLN A 56 4.44 -2.24 -1.44
N ILE A 57 3.26 -1.65 -1.62
CA ILE A 57 3.06 -0.47 -2.46
C ILE A 57 3.20 0.77 -1.58
N VAL A 58 3.98 1.75 -2.02
CA VAL A 58 4.12 3.05 -1.38
C VAL A 58 3.60 4.13 -2.32
N LEU A 59 2.60 4.87 -1.86
CA LEU A 59 1.99 5.98 -2.58
C LEU A 59 2.34 7.28 -1.87
N ARG A 60 2.72 8.30 -2.63
CA ARG A 60 2.96 9.65 -2.11
C ARG A 60 1.96 10.65 -2.70
N PHE A 61 0.96 11.00 -1.92
CA PHE A 61 0.01 12.06 -2.26
C PHE A 61 0.63 13.40 -1.86
N THR A 62 0.84 14.30 -2.82
CA THR A 62 1.32 15.67 -2.56
C THR A 62 0.19 16.65 -2.80
N TYR A 63 -0.06 17.54 -1.86
CA TYR A 63 -1.10 18.55 -1.92
C TYR A 63 -0.52 19.90 -2.38
N PRO A 64 -1.34 20.82 -2.92
CA PRO A 64 -0.86 22.11 -3.43
C PRO A 64 -0.13 22.97 -2.38
N ASP A 65 -0.43 22.77 -1.10
CA ASP A 65 0.20 23.46 0.03
C ASP A 65 1.55 22.85 0.47
N GLY A 66 2.07 21.89 -0.29
CA GLY A 66 3.34 21.20 -0.01
C GLY A 66 3.24 20.09 1.04
N ARG A 67 2.08 19.92 1.69
CA ARG A 67 1.87 18.75 2.56
C ARG A 67 1.83 17.48 1.73
N HIS A 68 2.21 16.37 2.35
CA HIS A 68 2.14 15.08 1.71
C HIS A 68 1.65 14.00 2.68
N VAL A 69 0.97 13.00 2.13
CA VAL A 69 0.55 11.80 2.83
C VAL A 69 1.20 10.61 2.14
N ILE A 70 1.91 9.80 2.92
CA ILE A 70 2.48 8.54 2.45
C ILE A 70 1.50 7.43 2.85
N VAL A 71 1.08 6.63 1.89
CA VAL A 71 0.29 5.42 2.14
C VAL A 71 1.12 4.20 1.80
N ALA A 72 1.35 3.34 2.79
CA ALA A 72 2.02 2.06 2.62
C ALA A 72 0.99 0.93 2.66
N ILE A 73 1.04 0.01 1.70
CA ILE A 73 0.10 -1.09 1.55
C ILE A 73 0.88 -2.40 1.48
N ASN A 74 0.77 -3.26 2.49
CA ASN A 74 1.40 -4.58 2.47
C ASN A 74 0.76 -5.48 1.40
N LEU A 75 1.58 -6.23 0.67
CA LEU A 75 1.13 -7.21 -0.35
C LEU A 75 0.97 -8.63 0.21
N THR A 76 1.49 -8.89 1.41
CA THR A 76 1.48 -10.18 2.10
C THR A 76 1.09 -10.00 3.58
N GLY A 77 0.78 -11.10 4.26
CA GLY A 77 0.24 -11.09 5.62
C GLY A 77 -1.07 -10.33 5.71
N CYS A 78 -1.30 -9.54 6.76
CA CYS A 78 -2.60 -8.88 6.96
C CYS A 78 -3.03 -7.89 5.86
N GLN A 79 -2.15 -7.54 4.90
CA GLN A 79 -2.46 -6.71 3.74
C GLN A 79 -3.11 -5.38 4.13
N PHE A 80 -2.52 -4.73 5.15
CA PHE A 80 -2.99 -3.44 5.63
C PHE A 80 -2.52 -2.29 4.75
N ALA A 81 -3.39 -1.31 4.57
CA ALA A 81 -3.05 0.03 4.11
C ALA A 81 -2.91 0.96 5.33
N ARG A 82 -1.84 1.76 5.38
CA ARG A 82 -1.59 2.68 6.49
C ARG A 82 -1.00 4.00 6.01
N ASN A 83 -1.31 5.09 6.71
CA ASN A 83 -0.74 6.42 6.45
C ASN A 83 -0.04 7.07 7.66
N GLY A 84 0.25 6.28 8.69
CA GLY A 84 0.83 6.74 9.96
C GLY A 84 -0.21 7.14 11.02
N LEU A 85 -1.43 7.49 10.61
CA LEU A 85 -2.53 7.83 11.51
C LEU A 85 -3.65 6.78 11.47
N VAL A 86 -3.98 6.31 10.27
CA VAL A 86 -5.03 5.32 10.02
C VAL A 86 -4.39 4.05 9.53
N LYS A 87 -4.92 2.92 10.02
CA LYS A 87 -4.66 1.58 9.52
C LYS A 87 -5.97 0.99 9.05
N ALA A 88 -6.02 0.48 7.83
CA ALA A 88 -7.21 -0.09 7.21
C ALA A 88 -6.86 -1.43 6.56
N ARG A 89 -7.83 -2.34 6.48
CA ARG A 89 -7.66 -3.64 5.81
C ARG A 89 -8.03 -3.50 4.34
N THR A 90 -7.20 -4.02 3.45
CA THR A 90 -7.57 -4.07 2.03
C THR A 90 -8.71 -5.07 1.82
N THR A 91 -9.62 -4.75 0.91
CA THR A 91 -10.70 -5.65 0.48
C THR A 91 -10.31 -6.30 -0.84
N VAL A 92 -10.95 -7.43 -1.21
CA VAL A 92 -10.72 -8.09 -2.50
C VAL A 92 -10.93 -7.13 -3.68
N GLN A 93 -11.93 -6.25 -3.58
CA GLN A 93 -12.18 -5.23 -4.60
C GLN A 93 -11.04 -4.21 -4.69
N ALA A 94 -10.54 -3.73 -3.55
CA ALA A 94 -9.39 -2.84 -3.53
C ALA A 94 -8.13 -3.52 -4.08
N GLN A 95 -7.90 -4.79 -3.71
CA GLN A 95 -6.79 -5.59 -4.21
C GLN A 95 -6.80 -5.71 -5.73
N ALA A 96 -7.97 -5.95 -6.34
CA ALA A 96 -8.10 -6.01 -7.80
C ALA A 96 -7.75 -4.68 -8.48
N VAL A 97 -8.24 -3.55 -7.94
CA VAL A 97 -7.92 -2.22 -8.49
C VAL A 97 -6.42 -1.92 -8.35
N LEU A 98 -5.83 -2.17 -7.19
CA LEU A 98 -4.41 -1.97 -6.93
C LEU A 98 -3.54 -2.87 -7.82
N SER A 99 -3.91 -4.14 -8.01
CA SER A 99 -3.22 -5.05 -8.94
C SER A 99 -3.24 -4.53 -10.37
N ARG A 100 -4.38 -4.04 -10.86
CA ARG A 100 -4.50 -3.44 -12.19
C ARG A 100 -3.62 -2.20 -12.35
N LEU A 101 -3.64 -1.30 -11.36
CA LEU A 101 -2.93 -0.02 -11.44
C LEU A 101 -1.41 -0.18 -11.27
N PHE A 102 -0.97 -1.09 -10.41
CA PHE A 102 0.43 -1.22 -10.01
C PHE A 102 1.13 -2.46 -10.59
N GLY A 103 0.40 -3.38 -11.22
CA GLY A 103 0.95 -4.61 -11.78
C GLY A 103 1.49 -5.56 -10.70
N VAL A 104 0.82 -5.60 -9.54
CA VAL A 104 1.25 -6.39 -8.38
C VAL A 104 0.40 -7.64 -8.19
N ALA A 105 1.04 -8.70 -7.66
CA ALA A 105 0.37 -9.88 -7.16
C ALA A 105 0.29 -9.85 -5.63
N TRP A 106 -0.79 -10.38 -5.09
CA TRP A 106 -1.01 -10.53 -3.65
C TRP A 106 -0.49 -11.89 -3.20
N GLY A 107 0.23 -11.91 -2.08
CA GLY A 107 0.63 -13.16 -1.44
C GLY A 107 -0.37 -13.62 -0.37
N PRO A 108 -0.06 -14.68 0.38
CA PRO A 108 -0.91 -15.18 1.45
C PRO A 108 -1.14 -14.11 2.53
N SER A 109 -2.32 -14.15 3.14
CA SER A 109 -2.75 -13.20 4.18
C SER A 109 -2.71 -13.75 5.60
#